data_AF-A0A6P8HXW1-F1
#
_entry.id   AF-A0A6P8HXW1-F1
#
_cell.length_a   1.000
_cell.length_b   1.000
_cell.length_c   1.000
_cell.angle_alpha   90.00
_cell.angle_beta   90.00
_cell.angle_gamma   90.00
#
_symmetry.space_group_name_H-M   'P 1'
#
loop_
_entity.id
_entity.type
_entity.pdbx_description
1 polymer ?
#
loop_
_entity_poly.entity_id
_entity_poly.type
_entity_poly.pdbx_seq_one_letter_code
_entity_poly.pdbx_strand_id
1 'polypeptide(L)'
;MINTKMSTLSYPLAQPLAYDPSFKVEVRLHEPLWKVQFSADDVALELLTLCSQLEVLCKKEYTTSSGKLDVAHKVEYQNKFEPKAQVLIEKMKKMLLFLPEPQPSLLEYMRQTGLTVLFPKVASYLSSPERPQFFAQKSAMDGYFQQFAMLNQMVTLCQQLNSDVFNLTNHKYVAHQTALLYQALNQAGTSMADFKKNVEGNFKALKLSLHVTDKDAVPRLPQEQKEWMNYVTSTVLDKITSLPPSFLQPMMSAMVYVEQQRQ
;
A
#
# COMPACT_ATOMS: atom_id res chain seq x y z
N MET A 1 22.75 46.51 -77.33
CA MET A 1 23.94 46.40 -76.46
C MET A 1 23.76 47.29 -75.24
N ILE A 2 23.36 46.73 -74.10
CA ILE A 2 23.65 47.31 -72.78
C ILE A 2 24.00 46.14 -71.86
N ASN A 3 25.15 46.28 -71.22
CA ASN A 3 25.94 45.27 -70.55
C ASN A 3 25.53 45.18 -69.07
N THR A 4 24.68 44.22 -68.70
CA THR A 4 24.33 43.96 -67.29
C THR A 4 25.42 43.14 -66.61
N LYS A 5 26.35 43.83 -65.97
CA LYS A 5 27.32 43.24 -65.04
C LYS A 5 26.56 42.52 -63.91
N MET A 6 26.59 41.18 -63.93
CA MET A 6 26.29 40.36 -62.75
C MET A 6 27.34 40.67 -61.68
N SER A 7 26.94 41.42 -60.65
CA SER A 7 27.72 41.54 -59.42
C SER A 7 27.35 40.37 -58.51
N THR A 8 28.33 39.52 -58.27
CA THR A 8 28.29 38.41 -57.32
C THR A 8 28.14 38.97 -55.90
N LEU A 9 26.94 38.91 -55.34
CA LEU A 9 26.70 39.17 -53.91
C LEU A 9 27.23 37.98 -53.10
N SER A 10 28.44 38.12 -52.54
CA SER A 10 29.06 37.14 -51.64
C SER A 10 28.82 37.50 -50.16
N TYR A 11 27.60 37.90 -49.81
CA TYR A 11 27.25 38.16 -48.41
C TYR A 11 26.28 37.09 -47.91
N PRO A 12 26.47 36.57 -46.68
CA PRO A 12 25.56 35.60 -46.11
C PRO A 12 24.17 36.22 -45.98
N LEU A 13 23.13 35.47 -46.36
CA LEU A 13 21.73 35.91 -46.34
C LEU A 13 21.25 36.31 -44.93
N ALA A 14 21.93 35.84 -43.88
CA ALA A 14 21.73 36.27 -42.51
C ALA A 14 23.06 36.17 -41.74
N GLN A 15 23.30 37.12 -40.84
CA GLN A 15 24.37 37.02 -39.85
C GLN A 15 23.78 36.45 -38.55
N PRO A 16 24.39 35.42 -37.96
CA PRO A 16 23.99 34.96 -36.63
C PRO A 16 24.21 36.10 -35.63
N LEU A 17 23.13 36.47 -34.94
CA LEU A 17 23.18 37.45 -33.86
C LEU A 17 23.90 36.83 -32.65
N ALA A 18 24.57 37.68 -31.86
CA ALA A 18 25.11 37.26 -30.57
C ALA A 18 23.96 36.75 -29.69
N TYR A 19 24.20 35.63 -29.01
CA TYR A 19 23.22 35.05 -28.10
C TYR A 19 22.86 36.06 -27.00
N ASP A 20 21.59 36.43 -26.93
CA ASP A 20 21.08 37.26 -25.84
C ASP A 20 20.78 36.34 -24.63
N PRO A 21 21.46 36.56 -23.48
CA PRO A 21 21.23 35.79 -22.25
C PRO A 21 19.79 35.85 -21.72
N SER A 22 18.96 36.80 -22.18
CA SER A 22 17.53 36.84 -21.85
C SER A 22 16.75 35.63 -22.39
N PHE A 23 17.24 34.97 -23.45
CA PHE A 23 16.69 33.72 -23.99
C PHE A 23 17.31 32.47 -23.35
N LYS A 24 17.85 32.59 -22.13
CA LYS A 24 18.35 31.44 -21.37
C LYS A 24 17.21 30.53 -20.97
N VAL A 25 17.14 29.38 -21.64
CA VAL A 25 16.25 28.28 -21.26
C VAL A 25 16.88 27.55 -20.08
N GLU A 26 16.29 27.69 -18.90
CA GLU A 26 16.63 26.84 -17.76
C GLU A 26 15.94 25.48 -17.91
N VAL A 27 16.74 24.45 -18.15
CA VAL A 27 16.23 23.08 -18.25
C VAL A 27 16.03 22.52 -16.84
N ARG A 28 14.78 22.45 -16.39
CA ARG A 28 14.38 21.87 -15.10
C ARG A 28 13.96 20.41 -15.25
N LEU A 29 14.92 19.51 -15.54
CA LEU A 29 14.65 18.08 -15.81
C LEU A 29 14.02 17.32 -14.64
N HIS A 30 14.12 17.85 -13.41
CA HIS A 30 13.71 17.17 -12.19
C HIS A 30 12.58 17.87 -11.44
N GLU A 31 12.03 18.95 -12.00
CA GLU A 31 10.86 19.62 -11.44
C GLU A 31 9.59 19.13 -12.15
N PRO A 32 8.54 18.76 -11.41
CA PRO A 32 7.28 18.40 -12.02
C PRO A 32 6.73 19.62 -12.78
N LEU A 33 6.19 19.38 -13.97
CA LEU A 33 5.60 20.41 -14.85
C LEU A 33 4.47 21.21 -14.15
N TRP A 34 3.91 20.66 -13.09
CA TRP A 34 2.86 21.25 -12.27
C TRP A 34 3.32 21.20 -10.81
N LYS A 35 3.10 22.28 -10.05
CA LYS A 35 3.21 22.21 -8.59
C LYS A 35 2.15 21.23 -8.12
N VAL A 36 2.54 20.02 -7.74
CA VAL A 36 1.63 19.09 -7.08
C VAL A 36 1.22 19.75 -5.78
N GLN A 37 -0.02 20.26 -5.74
CA GLN A 37 -0.59 20.81 -4.52
C GLN A 37 -1.13 19.64 -3.72
N PHE A 38 -0.43 19.27 -2.65
CA PHE A 38 -0.98 18.38 -1.65
C PHE A 38 -1.92 19.20 -0.76
N SER A 39 -3.15 18.74 -0.58
CA SER A 39 -4.00 19.23 0.49
C SER A 39 -3.49 18.74 1.85
N ALA A 40 -3.98 19.32 2.94
CA ALA A 40 -3.65 18.83 4.28
C ALA A 40 -4.06 17.36 4.49
N ASP A 41 -5.15 16.93 3.85
CA ASP A 41 -5.62 15.55 3.89
C ASP A 41 -4.69 14.61 3.11
N ASP A 42 -4.18 15.03 1.95
CA ASP A 42 -3.21 14.24 1.19
C ASP A 42 -1.90 14.08 1.97
N VAL A 43 -1.45 15.14 2.67
CA VAL A 43 -0.29 15.07 3.57
C VAL A 43 -0.55 14.08 4.71
N ALA A 44 -1.74 14.12 5.32
CA ALA A 44 -2.10 13.21 6.40
C ALA A 44 -2.11 11.75 5.95
N LEU A 45 -2.68 11.46 4.77
CA LEU A 45 -2.73 10.12 4.19
C LEU A 45 -1.32 9.60 3.86
N GLU A 46 -0.47 10.44 3.27
CA GLU A 46 0.89 10.06 2.94
C GLU A 46 1.73 9.83 4.21
N LEU A 47 1.58 10.67 5.24
CA LEU A 47 2.26 10.47 6.52
C LEU A 47 1.78 9.22 7.25
N LEU A 48 0.48 8.93 7.25
CA LEU A 48 -0.06 7.66 7.75
C LEU A 48 0.59 6.48 7.03
N THR A 49 0.69 6.55 5.70
CA THR A 49 1.28 5.51 4.85
C THR A 49 2.77 5.34 5.12
N LEU A 50 3.54 6.41 5.17
CA LEU A 50 4.97 6.36 5.46
C LEU A 50 5.23 5.84 6.90
N CYS A 51 4.41 6.24 7.87
CA CYS A 51 4.52 5.74 9.26
C CYS A 51 4.23 4.24 9.32
N SER A 52 3.24 3.75 8.58
CA SER A 52 2.95 2.31 8.50
C SER A 52 4.13 1.50 7.98
N GLN A 53 4.83 2.00 6.96
CA GLN A 53 6.01 1.34 6.40
C GLN A 53 7.17 1.33 7.40
N LEU A 54 7.43 2.46 8.05
CA LEU A 54 8.51 2.58 9.02
C LEU A 54 8.24 1.74 10.27
N GLU A 55 7.00 1.70 10.76
CA GLU A 55 6.60 0.85 11.91
C GLU A 55 6.90 -0.63 11.64
N VAL A 56 6.57 -1.12 10.42
CA VAL A 56 6.86 -2.49 10.01
C VAL A 56 8.37 -2.74 9.89
N LEU A 57 9.14 -1.78 9.37
CA LEU A 57 10.60 -1.88 9.33
C LEU A 57 11.19 -1.95 10.74
N CYS A 58 10.76 -1.07 11.66
CA CYS A 58 11.19 -1.08 13.06
C CYS A 58 10.87 -2.43 13.73
N LYS A 59 9.67 -2.97 13.48
CA LYS A 59 9.26 -4.29 13.98
C LYS A 59 10.16 -5.42 13.45
N LYS A 60 10.45 -5.41 12.15
CA LYS A 60 11.26 -6.44 11.49
C LYS A 60 12.72 -6.44 11.96
N GLU A 61 13.30 -5.26 12.05
CA GLU A 61 14.67 -5.07 12.54
C GLU A 61 14.81 -5.70 13.92
N TYR A 62 13.87 -5.41 14.81
CA TYR A 62 13.88 -5.97 16.15
C TYR A 62 13.66 -7.49 16.20
N THR A 63 12.72 -8.04 15.43
CA THR A 63 12.50 -9.50 15.41
C THR A 63 13.73 -10.30 14.95
N THR A 64 14.62 -9.66 14.17
CA THR A 64 15.82 -10.31 13.65
C THR A 64 17.04 -10.08 14.55
N SER A 65 17.05 -8.99 15.32
CA SER A 65 18.15 -8.60 16.22
C SER A 65 18.00 -9.19 17.63
N SER A 66 17.55 -10.45 17.78
CA SER A 66 17.41 -11.16 19.06
C SER A 66 18.75 -11.51 19.74
N GLY A 67 19.70 -10.58 19.78
CA GLY A 67 20.83 -10.57 20.69
C GLY A 67 20.47 -9.73 21.91
N LYS A 68 20.71 -10.28 23.11
CA LYS A 68 20.44 -9.67 24.42
C LYS A 68 20.74 -8.16 24.43
N LEU A 69 19.71 -7.34 24.67
CA LEU A 69 19.88 -5.92 24.99
C LEU A 69 20.49 -5.82 26.40
N ASP A 70 21.81 -5.80 26.48
CA ASP A 70 22.47 -5.26 27.66
C ASP A 70 22.22 -3.74 27.68
N VAL A 71 21.76 -3.24 28.82
CA VAL A 71 21.33 -1.86 29.08
C VAL A 71 22.40 -0.80 28.71
N ALA A 72 23.64 -1.23 28.47
CA ALA A 72 24.78 -0.39 28.10
C ALA A 72 25.07 -0.30 26.58
N HIS A 73 24.54 -1.18 25.73
CA HIS A 73 24.97 -1.26 24.32
C HIS A 73 24.09 -0.41 23.39
N LYS A 74 24.74 0.39 22.54
CA LYS A 74 24.13 1.08 21.39
C LYS A 74 23.53 0.02 20.45
N VAL A 75 22.31 0.26 19.94
CA VAL A 75 21.69 -0.68 19.01
C VAL A 75 22.50 -0.68 17.71
N GLU A 76 23.10 -1.82 17.38
CA GLU A 76 23.66 -2.06 16.05
C GLU A 76 22.52 -2.48 15.12
N TYR A 77 22.22 -1.63 14.15
CA TYR A 77 21.24 -1.92 13.12
C TYR A 77 21.85 -2.76 12.00
N GLN A 78 21.03 -3.58 11.36
CA GLN A 78 21.41 -4.22 10.11
C GLN A 78 21.75 -3.14 9.07
N ASN A 79 22.79 -3.40 8.28
CA ASN A 79 23.28 -2.50 7.22
C ASN A 79 22.20 -2.02 6.22
N LYS A 80 21.04 -2.70 6.14
CA LYS A 80 19.93 -2.35 5.25
C LYS A 80 18.78 -1.60 5.93
N PHE A 81 18.75 -1.53 7.26
CA PHE A 81 17.67 -0.87 8.00
C PHE A 81 17.82 0.64 7.98
N GLU A 82 18.94 1.15 8.49
CA GLU A 82 19.17 2.58 8.68
C GLU A 82 19.03 3.39 7.38
N PRO A 83 19.58 2.96 6.22
CA PRO A 83 19.36 3.67 4.96
C PRO A 83 17.89 3.73 4.54
N LYS A 84 17.13 2.64 4.74
CA LYS A 84 15.70 2.59 4.38
C LYS A 84 14.86 3.45 5.32
N ALA A 85 15.14 3.39 6.61
CA ALA A 85 14.48 4.22 7.61
C ALA A 85 14.72 5.71 7.33
N GLN A 86 15.96 6.09 7.02
CA GLN A 86 16.29 7.47 6.68
C GLN A 86 15.57 7.95 5.42
N VAL A 87 15.48 7.12 4.37
CA VAL A 87 14.71 7.47 3.16
C VAL A 87 13.23 7.75 3.48
N LEU A 88 12.61 6.95 4.35
CA LEU A 88 11.22 7.19 4.76
C LEU A 88 11.07 8.46 5.60
N ILE A 89 11.98 8.71 6.54
CA ILE A 89 11.97 9.92 7.39
C ILE A 89 12.14 11.18 6.54
N GLU A 90 13.06 11.18 5.58
CA GLU A 90 13.25 12.33 4.70
C GLU A 90 12.04 12.57 3.78
N LYS A 91 11.35 11.51 3.34
CA LYS A 91 10.05 11.65 2.66
C LYS A 91 8.99 12.26 3.57
N MET A 92 8.88 11.79 4.82
CA MET A 92 7.93 12.36 5.79
C MET A 92 8.18 13.85 6.01
N LYS A 93 9.44 14.26 6.21
CA LYS A 93 9.81 15.67 6.35
C LYS A 93 9.44 16.49 5.11
N LYS A 94 9.68 15.95 3.91
CA LYS A 94 9.27 16.61 2.66
C LYS A 94 7.76 16.79 2.55
N MET A 95 6.97 15.83 3.05
CA MET A 95 5.51 15.95 3.06
C MET A 95 5.02 17.10 3.94
N LEU A 96 5.68 17.37 5.07
CA LEU A 96 5.32 18.47 5.96
C LEU A 96 5.57 19.85 5.34
N LEU A 97 6.43 19.95 4.32
CA LEU A 97 6.67 21.22 3.60
C LEU A 97 5.44 21.69 2.82
N PHE A 98 4.46 20.82 2.57
CA PHE A 98 3.19 21.18 1.92
C PHE A 98 2.15 21.74 2.90
N LEU A 99 2.42 21.73 4.21
CA LEU A 99 1.53 22.33 5.20
C LEU A 99 1.77 23.85 5.31
N PRO A 100 0.73 24.62 5.73
CA PRO A 100 0.89 26.04 6.00
C PRO A 100 1.95 26.34 7.06
N GLU A 101 2.59 27.50 6.97
CA GLU A 101 3.49 27.98 8.02
C GLU A 101 2.71 28.44 9.27
N PRO A 102 3.23 28.19 10.49
CA PRO A 102 4.50 27.52 10.78
C PRO A 102 4.40 25.99 10.65
N GLN A 103 5.41 25.39 9.99
CA GLN A 103 5.44 23.94 9.75
C GLN A 103 5.80 23.21 11.04
N PRO A 104 5.03 22.18 11.45
CA PRO A 104 5.35 21.37 12.62
C PRO A 104 6.58 20.50 12.35
N SER A 105 7.33 20.18 13.41
CA SER A 105 8.30 19.09 13.33
C SER A 105 7.58 17.74 13.12
N LEU A 106 8.27 16.74 12.58
CA LEU A 106 7.67 15.42 12.36
C LEU A 106 7.08 14.81 13.62
N LEU A 107 7.82 14.87 14.74
CA LEU A 107 7.35 14.34 16.01
C LEU A 107 6.15 15.13 16.54
N GLU A 108 6.14 16.46 16.36
CA GLU A 108 5.04 17.31 16.78
C GLU A 108 3.78 17.04 15.95
N TYR A 109 3.90 16.90 14.63
CA TYR A 109 2.79 16.54 13.76
C TYR A 109 2.21 15.18 14.15
N MET A 110 3.07 14.17 14.37
CA MET A 110 2.62 12.84 14.80
C MET A 110 1.91 12.87 16.15
N ARG A 111 2.32 13.77 17.06
CA ARG A 111 1.64 13.98 18.34
C ARG A 111 0.27 14.60 18.10
N GLN A 112 0.18 15.72 17.38
CA GLN A 112 -1.08 16.43 17.12
C GLN A 112 -2.14 15.58 16.40
N THR A 113 -1.71 14.65 15.55
CA THR A 113 -2.59 13.79 14.73
C THR A 113 -2.89 12.43 15.36
N GLY A 114 -2.33 12.11 16.53
CA GLY A 114 -2.48 10.81 17.18
C GLY A 114 -1.70 9.67 16.50
N LEU A 115 -0.87 9.96 15.49
CA LEU A 115 0.00 8.97 14.85
C LEU A 115 1.01 8.35 15.83
N THR A 116 1.38 9.04 16.90
CA THR A 116 2.21 8.48 17.98
C THR A 116 1.54 7.30 18.68
N VAL A 117 0.21 7.27 18.78
CA VAL A 117 -0.57 6.16 19.36
C VAL A 117 -0.67 4.99 18.38
N LEU A 118 -0.84 5.29 17.09
CA LEU A 118 -0.91 4.26 16.05
C LEU A 118 0.46 3.62 15.76
N PHE A 119 1.53 4.42 15.78
CA PHE A 119 2.88 4.01 15.38
C PHE A 119 3.91 4.36 16.46
N PRO A 120 3.81 3.75 17.66
CA PRO A 120 4.65 4.10 18.78
C PRO A 120 6.13 3.78 18.54
N LYS A 121 6.45 2.71 17.79
CA LYS A 121 7.85 2.35 17.49
C LYS A 121 8.49 3.41 16.61
N VAL A 122 7.75 3.94 15.64
CA VAL A 122 8.19 5.10 14.84
C VAL A 122 8.47 6.29 15.76
N ALA A 123 7.53 6.64 16.64
CA ALA A 123 7.71 7.75 17.58
C ALA A 123 8.95 7.57 18.47
N SER A 124 9.20 6.35 18.96
CA SER A 124 10.38 6.03 19.75
C SER A 124 11.67 6.14 18.95
N TYR A 125 11.68 5.67 17.70
CA TYR A 125 12.85 5.75 16.83
C TYR A 125 13.19 7.20 16.50
N LEU A 126 12.19 8.03 16.18
CA LEU A 126 12.38 9.46 15.93
C LEU A 126 12.89 10.21 17.16
N SER A 127 12.45 9.82 18.36
CA SER A 127 12.84 10.47 19.61
C SER A 127 14.23 10.02 20.10
N SER A 128 14.60 8.77 19.86
CA SER A 128 15.86 8.19 20.35
C SER A 128 16.37 7.11 19.40
N PRO A 129 17.00 7.50 18.26
CA PRO A 129 17.46 6.56 17.25
C PRO A 129 18.53 5.58 17.76
N GLU A 130 19.30 5.93 18.79
CA GLU A 130 20.35 5.05 19.33
C GLU A 130 19.83 3.99 20.30
N ARG A 131 18.66 4.23 20.91
CA ARG A 131 18.04 3.39 21.95
C ARG A 131 16.50 3.41 21.86
N PRO A 132 15.90 2.97 20.75
CA PRO A 132 14.45 2.94 20.64
C PRO A 132 13.83 1.83 21.52
N GLN A 133 12.69 2.13 22.13
CA GLN A 133 11.95 1.22 23.01
C GLN A 133 10.96 0.34 22.23
N PHE A 134 11.45 -0.39 21.22
CA PHE A 134 10.57 -1.19 20.35
C PHE A 134 9.80 -2.29 21.09
N PHE A 135 10.38 -2.89 22.15
CA PHE A 135 9.78 -4.01 22.89
C PHE A 135 8.66 -3.60 23.86
N ALA A 136 8.78 -2.42 24.49
CA ALA A 136 7.81 -1.96 25.47
C ALA A 136 6.50 -1.47 24.83
N GLN A 137 6.51 -1.24 23.51
CA GLN A 137 5.47 -0.50 22.82
C GLN A 137 4.57 -1.42 21.98
N LYS A 138 3.39 -1.72 22.53
CA LYS A 138 2.27 -2.26 21.76
C LYS A 138 1.66 -1.14 20.92
N SER A 139 1.53 -1.39 19.62
CA SER A 139 0.84 -0.49 18.69
C SER A 139 -0.64 -0.84 18.67
N ALA A 140 -1.52 0.16 18.58
CA ALA A 140 -2.94 -0.08 18.29
C ALA A 140 -3.13 -0.79 16.93
N MET A 141 -2.17 -0.64 16.00
CA MET A 141 -2.14 -1.25 14.68
C MET A 141 -1.51 -2.66 14.68
N ASP A 142 -1.07 -3.19 15.83
CA ASP A 142 -0.58 -4.57 15.91
C ASP A 142 -1.70 -5.55 15.55
N GLY A 143 -1.49 -6.33 14.49
CA GLY A 143 -2.50 -7.24 13.94
C GLY A 143 -3.43 -6.62 12.89
N TYR A 144 -3.54 -5.28 12.83
CA TYR A 144 -4.36 -4.60 11.81
C TYR A 144 -3.88 -4.91 10.39
N PHE A 145 -2.57 -4.81 10.11
CA PHE A 145 -2.04 -5.12 8.78
C PHE A 145 -2.25 -6.58 8.39
N GLN A 146 -2.23 -7.50 9.36
CA GLN A 146 -2.52 -8.90 9.13
C GLN A 146 -4.00 -9.12 8.78
N GLN A 147 -4.90 -8.46 9.51
CA GLN A 147 -6.33 -8.47 9.21
C GLN A 147 -6.62 -7.85 7.83
N PHE A 148 -6.00 -6.71 7.51
CA PHE A 148 -6.14 -6.06 6.20
C PHE A 148 -5.62 -6.95 5.06
N ALA A 149 -4.44 -7.55 5.22
CA ALA A 149 -3.88 -8.48 4.23
C ALA A 149 -4.80 -9.68 3.99
N MET A 150 -5.36 -10.24 5.06
CA MET A 150 -6.33 -11.34 5.00
C MET A 150 -7.61 -10.94 4.25
N LEU A 151 -8.19 -9.77 4.56
CA LEU A 151 -9.38 -9.26 3.86
C LEU A 151 -9.08 -9.01 2.37
N ASN A 152 -7.94 -8.39 2.08
CA ASN A 152 -7.52 -8.14 0.70
C ASN A 152 -7.32 -9.45 -0.09
N GLN A 153 -6.75 -10.48 0.54
CA GLN A 153 -6.64 -11.82 -0.04
C GLN A 153 -8.01 -12.41 -0.37
N MET A 154 -8.98 -12.31 0.56
CA MET A 154 -10.35 -12.78 0.29
C MET A 154 -11.00 -12.02 -0.87
N VAL A 155 -10.92 -10.70 -0.89
CA VAL A 155 -11.47 -9.87 -1.99
C VAL A 155 -10.88 -10.29 -3.33
N THR A 156 -9.56 -10.43 -3.39
CA THR A 156 -8.85 -10.83 -4.62
C THR A 156 -9.29 -12.22 -5.07
N LEU A 157 -9.38 -13.20 -4.16
CA LEU A 157 -9.83 -14.56 -4.49
C LEU A 157 -11.28 -14.58 -4.97
N CYS A 158 -12.17 -13.83 -4.33
CA CYS A 158 -13.57 -13.74 -4.73
C CYS A 158 -13.71 -13.14 -6.14
N GLN A 159 -13.03 -12.02 -6.42
CA GLN A 159 -13.07 -11.38 -7.73
C GLN A 159 -12.48 -12.28 -8.82
N GLN A 160 -11.35 -12.93 -8.53
CA GLN A 160 -10.72 -13.85 -9.47
C GLN A 160 -11.61 -15.04 -9.79
N LEU A 161 -12.16 -15.70 -8.76
CA LEU A 161 -13.07 -16.84 -8.93
C LEU A 161 -14.32 -16.43 -9.72
N ASN A 162 -14.90 -15.28 -9.39
CA ASN A 162 -16.09 -14.78 -10.09
C ASN A 162 -15.80 -14.58 -11.58
N SER A 163 -14.74 -13.86 -11.91
CA SER A 163 -14.32 -13.65 -13.30
C SER A 163 -14.00 -14.97 -14.02
N ASP A 164 -13.21 -15.84 -13.40
CA ASP A 164 -12.68 -17.04 -14.04
C ASP A 164 -13.79 -18.02 -14.44
N VAL A 165 -14.83 -18.14 -13.61
CA VAL A 165 -15.95 -19.05 -13.84
C VAL A 165 -16.81 -18.66 -15.05
N PHE A 166 -16.86 -17.37 -15.41
CA PHE A 166 -17.61 -16.90 -16.58
C PHE A 166 -16.73 -16.69 -17.81
N ASN A 167 -15.46 -16.31 -17.62
CA ASN A 167 -14.59 -15.87 -18.71
C ASN A 167 -13.63 -16.96 -19.20
N LEU A 168 -13.30 -17.97 -18.40
CA LEU A 168 -12.39 -19.04 -18.83
C LEU A 168 -13.12 -20.15 -19.58
N THR A 169 -12.44 -20.69 -20.59
CA THR A 169 -12.88 -21.88 -21.32
C THR A 169 -12.42 -23.19 -20.67
N ASN A 170 -11.44 -23.10 -19.75
CA ASN A 170 -10.86 -24.21 -18.99
C ASN A 170 -10.89 -23.91 -17.48
N HIS A 171 -11.63 -24.72 -16.73
CA HIS A 171 -11.88 -24.53 -15.30
C HIS A 171 -11.07 -25.48 -14.41
N LYS A 172 -9.99 -26.10 -14.92
CA LYS A 172 -9.18 -27.09 -14.17
C LYS A 172 -8.70 -26.60 -12.80
N TYR A 173 -8.50 -25.30 -12.62
CA TYR A 173 -7.97 -24.72 -11.39
C TYR A 173 -9.04 -24.19 -10.43
N VAL A 174 -10.32 -24.19 -10.80
CA VAL A 174 -11.37 -23.59 -9.95
C VAL A 174 -11.50 -24.31 -8.61
N ALA A 175 -11.39 -25.64 -8.58
CA ALA A 175 -11.37 -26.39 -7.32
C ALA A 175 -10.20 -25.98 -6.40
N HIS A 176 -9.03 -25.70 -6.98
CA HIS A 176 -7.87 -25.24 -6.20
C HIS A 176 -8.07 -23.82 -5.69
N GLN A 177 -8.51 -22.89 -6.54
CA GLN A 177 -8.82 -21.51 -6.15
C GLN A 177 -9.91 -21.46 -5.07
N THR A 178 -10.91 -22.33 -5.14
CA THR A 178 -11.96 -22.47 -4.11
C THR A 178 -11.40 -22.96 -2.78
N ALA A 179 -10.41 -23.86 -2.80
CA ALA A 179 -9.72 -24.30 -1.59
C ALA A 179 -8.88 -23.16 -0.96
N LEU A 180 -8.29 -22.29 -1.78
CA LEU A 180 -7.61 -21.07 -1.28
C LEU A 180 -8.61 -20.10 -0.63
N LEU A 181 -9.80 -19.92 -1.22
CA LEU A 181 -10.87 -19.12 -0.62
C LEU A 181 -11.29 -19.72 0.72
N TYR A 182 -11.50 -21.03 0.79
CA TYR A 182 -11.80 -21.74 2.05
C TYR A 182 -10.73 -21.47 3.12
N GLN A 183 -9.45 -21.55 2.76
CA GLN A 183 -8.36 -21.28 3.69
C GLN A 183 -8.38 -19.83 4.20
N ALA A 184 -8.68 -18.86 3.33
CA ALA A 184 -8.80 -17.46 3.71
C ALA A 184 -10.01 -17.21 4.64
N LEU A 185 -11.16 -17.83 4.34
CA LEU A 185 -12.35 -17.81 5.22
C LEU A 185 -12.06 -18.42 6.59
N ASN A 186 -11.27 -19.50 6.64
CA ASN A 186 -10.88 -20.13 7.89
C ASN A 186 -9.97 -19.23 8.75
N GLN A 187 -9.10 -18.43 8.14
CA GLN A 187 -8.26 -17.45 8.85
C GLN A 187 -9.08 -16.31 9.47
N ALA A 188 -10.22 -15.95 8.86
CA ALA A 188 -11.14 -14.92 9.37
C ALA A 188 -11.96 -15.38 10.60
N GLY A 189 -11.86 -16.66 10.96
CA GLY A 189 -12.48 -17.20 12.17
C GLY A 189 -14.01 -17.19 12.13
N THR A 190 -14.61 -16.95 13.28
CA THR A 190 -16.06 -17.09 13.50
C THR A 190 -16.91 -16.14 12.65
N SER A 191 -16.37 -14.97 12.29
CA SER A 191 -17.06 -13.98 11.46
C SER A 191 -17.44 -14.47 10.06
N MET A 192 -16.75 -15.50 9.56
CA MET A 192 -16.95 -16.10 8.24
C MET A 192 -17.35 -17.58 8.29
N ALA A 193 -17.79 -18.07 9.45
CA ALA A 193 -18.07 -19.49 9.67
C ALA A 193 -19.17 -20.06 8.75
N ASP A 194 -20.19 -19.26 8.42
CA ASP A 194 -21.29 -19.70 7.55
C ASP A 194 -20.82 -19.88 6.10
N PHE A 195 -20.00 -18.96 5.59
CA PHE A 195 -19.39 -19.08 4.26
C PHE A 195 -18.44 -20.27 4.19
N LYS A 196 -17.66 -20.49 5.26
CA LYS A 196 -16.79 -21.66 5.38
C LYS A 196 -17.60 -22.96 5.23
N LYS A 197 -18.70 -23.10 5.99
CA LYS A 197 -19.59 -24.29 5.91
C LYS A 197 -20.22 -24.44 4.53
N ASN A 198 -20.62 -23.33 3.91
CA ASN A 198 -21.18 -23.36 2.55
C ASN A 198 -20.17 -23.92 1.54
N VAL A 199 -18.91 -23.45 1.60
CA VAL A 199 -17.84 -23.97 0.74
C VAL A 199 -17.59 -25.45 1.02
N GLU A 200 -17.49 -25.86 2.28
CA GLU A 200 -17.29 -27.27 2.66
C GLU A 200 -18.39 -28.18 2.10
N GLY A 201 -19.66 -27.78 2.22
CA GLY A 201 -20.80 -28.57 1.76
C GLY A 201 -20.84 -28.78 0.25
N ASN A 202 -20.39 -27.79 -0.53
CA ASN A 202 -20.46 -27.82 -2.00
C ASN A 202 -19.15 -28.29 -2.66
N PHE A 203 -18.04 -28.31 -1.93
CA PHE A 203 -16.71 -28.59 -2.49
C PHE A 203 -16.61 -29.96 -3.18
N LYS A 204 -17.29 -30.99 -2.65
CA LYS A 204 -17.31 -32.33 -3.24
C LYS A 204 -18.02 -32.32 -4.59
N ALA A 205 -19.18 -31.67 -4.69
CA ALA A 205 -19.93 -31.53 -5.94
C ALA A 205 -19.14 -30.74 -6.99
N LEU A 206 -18.49 -29.65 -6.58
CA LEU A 206 -17.60 -28.87 -7.44
C LEU A 206 -16.49 -29.73 -8.04
N LYS A 207 -15.77 -30.51 -7.21
CA LYS A 207 -14.69 -31.40 -7.70
C LYS A 207 -15.20 -32.44 -8.69
N LEU A 208 -16.35 -33.04 -8.43
CA LEU A 208 -16.95 -34.02 -9.33
C LEU A 208 -17.32 -33.40 -10.69
N SER A 209 -17.86 -32.18 -10.69
CA SER A 209 -18.23 -31.47 -11.91
C SER A 209 -17.04 -31.11 -12.82
N LEU A 210 -15.83 -31.06 -12.25
CA LEU A 210 -14.58 -30.77 -12.96
C LEU A 210 -13.83 -32.04 -13.39
N HIS A 211 -14.31 -33.22 -13.03
CA HIS A 211 -13.69 -34.48 -13.44
C HIS A 211 -14.07 -34.80 -14.88
N VAL A 212 -13.07 -34.98 -15.74
CA VAL A 212 -13.23 -35.42 -17.12
C VAL A 212 -12.50 -36.73 -17.31
N THR A 213 -13.19 -37.72 -17.89
CA THR A 213 -12.67 -39.07 -18.12
C THR A 213 -11.88 -39.19 -19.43
N ASP A 214 -12.15 -38.30 -20.38
CA ASP A 214 -11.46 -38.23 -21.66
C ASP A 214 -10.21 -37.33 -21.56
N LYS A 215 -9.10 -37.76 -22.16
CA LYS A 215 -7.80 -37.06 -22.07
C LYS A 215 -7.79 -35.72 -22.82
N ASP A 216 -8.62 -35.58 -23.86
CA ASP A 216 -8.69 -34.38 -24.68
C ASP A 216 -9.83 -33.42 -24.24
N ALA A 217 -10.65 -33.85 -23.27
CA ALA A 217 -11.76 -33.04 -22.78
C ALA A 217 -11.29 -31.95 -21.80
N VAL A 218 -11.77 -30.72 -22.03
CA VAL A 218 -11.45 -29.57 -21.17
C VAL A 218 -12.45 -29.50 -20.01
N PRO A 219 -11.99 -29.47 -18.74
CA PRO A 219 -12.88 -29.31 -17.59
C PRO A 219 -13.70 -28.03 -17.69
N ARG A 220 -15.03 -28.15 -17.61
CA ARG A 220 -15.95 -27.00 -17.61
C ARG A 220 -16.98 -27.11 -16.51
N LEU A 221 -17.21 -26.00 -15.82
CA LEU A 221 -18.23 -25.94 -14.79
C LEU A 221 -19.63 -25.92 -15.41
N PRO A 222 -20.54 -26.78 -14.92
CA PRO A 222 -21.97 -26.65 -15.19
C PRO A 222 -22.51 -25.32 -14.67
N GLN A 223 -23.60 -24.84 -15.29
CA GLN A 223 -24.21 -23.55 -14.96
C GLN A 223 -24.58 -23.41 -13.48
N GLU A 224 -25.14 -24.46 -12.86
CA GLU A 224 -25.47 -24.48 -11.43
C GLU A 224 -24.26 -24.19 -10.53
N GLN A 225 -23.09 -24.78 -10.85
CA GLN A 225 -21.85 -24.53 -10.10
C GLN A 225 -21.32 -23.10 -10.33
N LYS A 226 -21.58 -22.53 -11.52
CA LYS A 226 -21.23 -21.13 -11.80
C LYS A 226 -22.07 -20.16 -10.97
N GLU A 227 -23.37 -20.41 -10.91
CA GLU A 227 -24.32 -19.61 -10.12
C GLU A 227 -24.02 -19.69 -8.63
N TRP A 228 -23.72 -20.90 -8.13
CA TRP A 228 -23.28 -21.07 -6.75
C TRP A 228 -21.98 -20.30 -6.45
N MET A 229 -20.97 -20.37 -7.32
CA MET A 229 -19.73 -19.62 -7.14
C MET A 229 -19.98 -18.11 -7.14
N ASN A 230 -20.82 -17.62 -8.05
CA ASN A 230 -21.22 -16.22 -8.11
C ASN A 230 -21.89 -15.76 -6.81
N TYR A 231 -22.82 -16.57 -6.29
CA TYR A 231 -23.50 -16.31 -5.02
C TYR A 231 -22.53 -16.24 -3.84
N VAL A 232 -21.66 -17.25 -3.67
CA VAL A 232 -20.70 -17.29 -2.56
C VAL A 232 -19.71 -16.14 -2.63
N THR A 233 -19.16 -15.88 -3.81
CA THR A 233 -18.18 -14.79 -3.98
C THR A 233 -18.79 -13.42 -3.75
N SER A 234 -20.01 -13.17 -4.25
CA SER A 234 -20.71 -11.88 -4.06
C SER A 234 -21.08 -11.65 -2.59
N THR A 235 -21.65 -12.66 -1.93
CA THR A 235 -22.06 -12.52 -0.52
C THR A 235 -20.87 -12.35 0.44
N VAL A 236 -19.73 -12.98 0.16
CA VAL A 236 -18.47 -12.74 0.89
C VAL A 236 -17.98 -11.31 0.65
N LEU A 237 -18.00 -10.83 -0.60
CA LEU A 237 -17.60 -9.47 -0.93
C LEU A 237 -18.49 -8.44 -0.21
N ASP A 238 -19.81 -8.60 -0.24
CA ASP A 238 -20.76 -7.72 0.45
C ASP A 238 -20.48 -7.66 1.96
N LYS A 239 -20.16 -8.81 2.56
CA LYS A 239 -19.80 -8.86 3.97
C LYS A 239 -18.52 -8.09 4.27
N ILE A 240 -17.50 -8.20 3.42
CA ILE A 240 -16.21 -7.52 3.62
C ILE A 240 -16.34 -6.01 3.37
N THR A 241 -17.04 -5.61 2.30
CA THR A 241 -17.22 -4.19 1.94
C THR A 241 -18.12 -3.44 2.91
N SER A 242 -18.96 -4.14 3.68
CA SER A 242 -19.71 -3.55 4.79
C SER A 242 -18.85 -3.01 5.95
N LEU A 243 -17.52 -3.13 5.87
CA LEU A 243 -16.52 -2.63 6.82
C LEU A 243 -16.86 -2.99 8.28
N PRO A 244 -16.47 -4.19 8.75
CA PRO A 244 -16.75 -4.62 10.12
C PRO A 244 -16.32 -3.55 11.14
N PRO A 245 -17.15 -3.19 12.14
CA PRO A 245 -16.80 -2.16 13.12
C PRO A 245 -15.47 -2.41 13.85
N SER A 246 -15.10 -3.68 14.03
CA SER A 246 -13.82 -4.10 14.60
C SER A 246 -12.60 -3.68 13.77
N PHE A 247 -12.76 -3.42 12.47
CA PHE A 247 -11.69 -3.00 11.58
C PHE A 247 -11.24 -1.56 11.87
N LEU A 248 -12.16 -0.69 12.29
CA LEU A 248 -11.84 0.69 12.68
C LEU A 248 -11.33 0.80 14.13
N GLN A 249 -11.39 -0.29 14.90
CA GLN A 249 -11.05 -0.28 16.33
C GLN A 249 -9.63 0.23 16.62
N PRO A 250 -8.58 -0.15 15.85
CA PRO A 250 -7.25 0.45 15.99
C PRO A 250 -7.24 1.97 15.81
N MET A 251 -7.98 2.48 14.83
CA MET A 251 -8.06 3.92 14.52
C MET A 251 -8.82 4.71 15.59
N MET A 252 -9.82 4.09 16.25
CA MET A 252 -10.55 4.72 17.35
C MET A 252 -9.62 5.20 18.48
N SER A 253 -8.53 4.46 18.75
CA SER A 253 -7.57 4.84 19.79
C SER A 253 -6.89 6.19 19.50
N ALA A 254 -6.61 6.48 18.22
CA ALA A 254 -6.05 7.76 17.81
C ALA A 254 -7.10 8.88 17.84
N MET A 255 -8.35 8.58 17.46
CA MET A 255 -9.45 9.54 17.53
C MET A 255 -9.69 10.01 18.98
N VAL A 256 -9.78 9.07 19.91
CA VAL A 256 -9.93 9.37 21.35
C VAL A 256 -8.75 10.20 21.86
N TYR A 257 -7.52 9.85 21.48
CA TYR A 257 -6.33 10.61 21.86
C TYR A 257 -6.38 12.05 21.37
N VAL A 258 -6.74 12.27 20.11
CA VAL A 258 -6.86 13.62 19.54
C VAL A 258 -7.96 14.43 20.24
N GLU A 259 -9.08 13.80 20.59
CA GLU A 259 -10.16 14.45 21.36
C GLU A 259 -9.69 14.88 22.76
N GLN A 260 -8.91 14.04 23.44
CA GLN A 260 -8.35 14.36 24.76
C GLN A 260 -7.30 15.48 24.71
N GLN A 261 -6.51 15.57 23.63
CA GLN A 261 -5.52 16.65 23.46
C GLN A 261 -6.14 18.01 23.07
N ARG A 262 -7.42 18.05 22.71
CA ARG A 262 -8.16 19.29 22.37
C ARG A 262 -8.84 19.93 23.59
N GLN A 263 -8.98 19.21 24.70
CA GLN A 263 -9.55 19.70 25.97
C GLN A 263 -8.46 20.32 26.85
#